data_AF-A0A532TSA8-F1
#
_entry.id   AF-A0A532TSA8-F1
#
_cell.length_a   1.000
_cell.length_b   1.000
_cell.length_c   1.000
_cell.angle_alpha   90.00
_cell.angle_beta   90.00
_cell.angle_gamma   90.00
#
_symmetry.space_group_name_H-M   'P 1'
#
loop_
_entity.id
_entity.type
_entity.pdbx_description
1 polymer ?
#
loop_
_entity_poly.entity_id
_entity_poly.type
_entity_poly.pdbx_seq_one_letter_code
_entity_poly.pdbx_strand_id
1 'polypeptide(L)'
;MYRFDRKTIYLALSAIIVTIVIAGALVYLGKEEGIIERSFESSFEAHRYLWGEVLEEAEVDKYSKYAIYASRVLTVKHPEVYLQGDAIFLRQIMTGSGYKKVYSIENIHDYESYMDTCFGGPSFSFEDVEFETYEIVSSPQLYPENYPSFAYLDRRLFPVSTTLKTWENEITQLELAGQFYFSLKENRGSAVGLYVIYCDNEETYLYDNGELTWMKNFTKTGEIRGNPILILNEENVWYPLMERDDTTGDPVLGYIVDEYSTEVRTPHLTEFEENAIEILKQVTELEGENQVLMATIVAAHTEATQRYVEDYHEFETAWRELDIPLYAHGVFQEIYKRADYLSPITAYLAWISGGHEGENKIEAITGEYLKYAGSPTYNYEFAHGHVWNCMLIGKTIGESYRTRAGHCVWQAASISSVLDALNIRNYIIQYAFRNYHHIVLLPQYDLIASNGAVSVIPEIENKPSYISIPFISSEGKWAHPLYIYIGTLSPEESINVLNFLEGKFHVSYSDLISRLEEEEWTPFKLP
;
A
#
# COMPACT_ATOMS: atom_id res chain seq x y z
N MET A 1 -45.32 3.01 -46.12
CA MET A 1 -44.71 1.87 -45.41
C MET A 1 -43.61 1.32 -46.32
N TYR A 2 -42.37 1.79 -46.18
CA TYR A 2 -41.27 1.41 -47.06
C TYR A 2 -40.80 -0.01 -46.73
N ARG A 3 -41.01 -0.95 -47.66
CA ARG A 3 -40.43 -2.30 -47.58
C ARG A 3 -38.99 -2.22 -48.09
N PHE A 4 -38.03 -2.21 -47.17
CA PHE A 4 -36.64 -2.46 -47.54
C PHE A 4 -36.51 -3.91 -48.03
N ASP A 5 -35.91 -4.09 -49.21
CA ASP A 5 -35.57 -5.41 -49.74
C ASP A 5 -34.62 -6.11 -48.77
N ARG A 6 -34.89 -7.40 -48.47
CA ARG A 6 -34.04 -8.24 -47.61
C ARG A 6 -32.57 -8.15 -48.00
N LYS A 7 -32.24 -8.04 -49.30
CA LYS A 7 -30.84 -7.87 -49.74
C LYS A 7 -30.19 -6.59 -49.20
N THR A 8 -30.95 -5.50 -49.09
CA THR A 8 -30.47 -4.23 -48.56
C THR A 8 -30.21 -4.32 -47.05
N ILE A 9 -31.07 -5.05 -46.32
CA ILE A 9 -30.91 -5.29 -44.88
C ILE A 9 -29.68 -6.17 -44.62
N TYR A 10 -29.47 -7.24 -45.41
CA TYR A 10 -28.29 -8.08 -45.27
C TYR A 10 -26.99 -7.32 -45.58
N LEU A 11 -26.97 -6.51 -46.63
CA LEU A 11 -25.80 -5.67 -46.95
C LEU A 11 -25.48 -4.65 -45.83
N ALA A 12 -26.51 -4.03 -45.25
CA ALA A 12 -26.33 -3.11 -44.14
C ALA A 12 -25.79 -3.81 -42.88
N LEU A 13 -26.32 -4.98 -42.53
CA LEU A 13 -25.84 -5.76 -41.38
C LEU A 13 -24.41 -6.27 -41.59
N SER A 14 -24.07 -6.77 -42.78
CA SER A 14 -22.71 -7.19 -43.10
C SER A 14 -21.73 -6.01 -43.04
N ALA A 15 -22.11 -4.82 -43.51
CA ALA A 15 -21.29 -3.62 -43.40
C ALA A 15 -21.06 -3.20 -41.94
N ILE A 16 -22.09 -3.27 -41.09
CA ILE A 16 -21.97 -2.98 -39.65
C ILE A 16 -21.03 -3.99 -38.98
N ILE A 17 -21.19 -5.29 -39.23
CA ILE A 17 -20.33 -6.33 -38.66
C ILE A 17 -18.87 -6.14 -39.11
N VAL A 18 -18.64 -5.89 -40.40
CA VAL A 18 -17.29 -5.63 -40.92
C VAL A 18 -16.70 -4.37 -40.30
N THR A 19 -17.48 -3.32 -40.08
CA THR A 19 -17.02 -2.08 -39.44
C THR A 19 -16.65 -2.32 -37.97
N ILE A 20 -17.45 -3.10 -37.24
CA ILE A 20 -17.16 -3.47 -35.85
C ILE A 20 -15.91 -4.35 -35.77
N VAL A 21 -15.75 -5.31 -36.68
CA VAL A 21 -14.57 -6.18 -36.75
C VAL A 21 -13.32 -5.38 -37.11
N ILE A 22 -13.40 -4.44 -38.05
CA ILE A 22 -12.28 -3.56 -38.42
C ILE A 22 -11.94 -2.61 -37.26
N ALA A 23 -12.94 -2.03 -36.59
CA ALA A 23 -12.71 -1.18 -35.43
C ALA A 23 -12.08 -1.97 -34.27
N GLY A 24 -12.59 -3.18 -33.99
CA GLY A 24 -12.00 -4.08 -33.00
C GLY A 24 -10.59 -4.53 -33.36
N ALA A 25 -10.33 -4.84 -34.64
CA ALA A 25 -9.00 -5.18 -35.13
C ALA A 25 -8.04 -3.98 -35.10
N LEU A 26 -8.51 -2.75 -35.36
CA LEU A 26 -7.69 -1.54 -35.25
C LEU A 26 -7.39 -1.17 -33.79
N VAL A 27 -8.32 -1.42 -32.85
CA VAL A 27 -8.07 -1.29 -31.41
C VAL A 27 -7.11 -2.36 -30.92
N TYR A 28 -7.22 -3.59 -31.43
CA TYR A 28 -6.34 -4.71 -31.08
C TYR A 28 -4.93 -4.56 -31.69
N LEU A 29 -4.82 -4.18 -32.95
CA LEU A 29 -3.54 -3.90 -33.62
C LEU A 29 -2.91 -2.60 -33.08
N GLY A 30 -3.72 -1.61 -32.70
CA GLY A 30 -3.28 -0.42 -31.99
C GLY A 30 -2.76 -0.68 -30.57
N LYS A 31 -3.06 -1.83 -29.96
CA LYS A 31 -2.42 -2.27 -28.70
C LYS A 31 -1.00 -2.82 -28.90
N GLU A 32 -0.65 -3.28 -30.10
CA GLU A 32 0.74 -3.66 -30.44
C GLU A 32 1.56 -2.50 -31.02
N GLU A 33 0.91 -1.51 -31.65
CA GLU A 33 1.56 -0.29 -32.15
C GLU A 33 1.70 0.79 -31.06
N GLY A 34 2.79 0.70 -30.30
CA GLY A 34 3.36 1.82 -29.54
C GLY A 34 2.53 2.28 -28.34
N ILE A 35 2.70 1.61 -27.20
CA ILE A 35 2.30 2.16 -25.91
C ILE A 35 2.99 3.52 -25.76
N ILE A 36 2.21 4.61 -25.83
CA ILE A 36 2.75 5.96 -25.63
C ILE A 36 3.04 6.07 -24.14
N GLU A 37 4.33 6.06 -23.81
CA GLU A 37 4.80 6.33 -22.45
C GLU A 37 4.31 7.71 -22.01
N ARG A 38 3.82 7.77 -20.78
CA ARG A 38 3.37 9.01 -20.17
C ARG A 38 4.59 9.81 -19.70
N SER A 39 4.53 11.11 -19.89
CA SER A 39 5.42 12.07 -19.24
C SER A 39 4.57 13.16 -18.58
N PHE A 40 5.15 13.81 -17.57
CA PHE A 40 4.49 14.85 -16.80
C PHE A 40 5.32 16.13 -16.89
N GLU A 41 4.68 17.29 -17.02
CA GLU A 41 5.37 18.58 -17.07
C GLU A 41 5.92 18.97 -15.69
N SER A 42 5.27 18.51 -14.61
CA SER A 42 5.71 18.75 -13.24
C SER A 42 5.38 17.57 -12.31
N SER A 43 6.09 17.47 -11.18
CA SER A 43 5.81 16.46 -10.15
C SER A 43 4.41 16.63 -9.53
N PHE A 44 3.92 17.86 -9.38
CA PHE A 44 2.54 18.13 -8.92
C PHE A 44 1.46 17.75 -9.92
N GLU A 45 1.75 17.79 -11.22
CA GLU A 45 0.85 17.25 -12.24
C GLU A 45 0.76 15.73 -12.14
N ALA A 46 1.92 15.05 -12.02
CA ALA A 46 1.97 13.61 -11.78
C ALA A 46 1.18 13.21 -10.53
N HIS A 47 1.33 13.96 -9.43
CA HIS A 47 0.64 13.66 -8.17
C HIS A 47 -0.88 13.86 -8.26
N ARG A 48 -1.34 14.94 -8.90
CA ARG A 48 -2.77 15.16 -9.17
C ARG A 48 -3.36 14.06 -10.05
N TYR A 49 -2.61 13.65 -11.09
CA TYR A 49 -3.04 12.58 -11.98
C TYR A 49 -3.22 11.27 -11.22
N LEU A 50 -2.22 10.85 -10.44
CA LEU A 50 -2.27 9.59 -9.70
C LEU A 50 -3.35 9.55 -8.63
N TRP A 51 -3.58 10.66 -7.92
CA TRP A 51 -4.74 10.80 -7.05
C TRP A 51 -6.06 10.65 -7.83
N GLY A 52 -6.18 11.31 -9.00
CA GLY A 52 -7.35 11.20 -9.86
C GLY A 52 -7.67 9.77 -10.27
N GLU A 53 -6.66 9.00 -10.70
CA GLU A 53 -6.82 7.59 -11.09
C GLU A 53 -7.36 6.74 -9.93
N VAL A 54 -6.77 6.86 -8.74
CA VAL A 54 -7.23 6.08 -7.57
C VAL A 54 -8.67 6.44 -7.20
N LEU A 55 -9.02 7.73 -7.24
CA LEU A 55 -10.37 8.19 -6.91
C LEU A 55 -11.41 7.69 -7.92
N GLU A 56 -11.11 7.75 -9.21
CA GLU A 56 -11.99 7.22 -10.27
C GLU A 56 -12.15 5.69 -10.16
N GLU A 57 -11.05 4.96 -9.97
CA GLU A 57 -11.09 3.51 -9.83
C GLU A 57 -11.83 3.05 -8.57
N ALA A 58 -11.66 3.75 -7.44
CA ALA A 58 -12.25 3.35 -6.15
C ALA A 58 -13.79 3.37 -6.14
N GLU A 59 -14.44 4.03 -7.10
CA GLU A 59 -15.90 3.99 -7.26
C GLU A 59 -16.41 2.58 -7.62
N VAL A 60 -15.59 1.77 -8.30
CA VAL A 60 -16.00 0.48 -8.86
C VAL A 60 -15.04 -0.67 -8.54
N ASP A 61 -13.80 -0.37 -8.17
CA ASP A 61 -12.76 -1.33 -7.81
C ASP A 61 -12.46 -1.30 -6.31
N LYS A 62 -12.74 -2.42 -5.65
CA LYS A 62 -12.47 -2.58 -4.22
C LYS A 62 -10.99 -2.57 -3.90
N TYR A 63 -10.11 -2.94 -4.83
CA TYR A 63 -8.66 -2.84 -4.61
C TYR A 63 -8.25 -1.38 -4.40
N SER A 64 -8.72 -0.47 -5.25
CA SER A 64 -8.44 0.96 -5.14
C SER A 64 -9.12 1.59 -3.91
N LYS A 65 -10.32 1.14 -3.54
CA LYS A 65 -10.95 1.50 -2.26
C LYS A 65 -10.07 1.15 -1.05
N TYR A 66 -9.65 -0.11 -0.93
CA TYR A 66 -8.82 -0.55 0.19
C TYR A 66 -7.39 0.00 0.12
N ALA A 67 -6.91 0.39 -1.07
CA ALA A 67 -5.63 1.07 -1.24
C ALA A 67 -5.60 2.45 -0.57
N ILE A 68 -6.73 3.17 -0.54
CA ILE A 68 -6.85 4.43 0.21
C ILE A 68 -6.61 4.16 1.71
N TYR A 69 -7.20 3.11 2.27
CA TYR A 69 -6.94 2.71 3.66
C TYR A 69 -5.51 2.25 3.92
N ALA A 70 -4.94 1.44 3.02
CA ALA A 70 -3.53 1.02 3.08
C ALA A 70 -2.54 2.17 2.88
N SER A 71 -2.96 3.29 2.28
CA SER A 71 -2.10 4.47 2.19
C SER A 71 -2.05 5.26 3.51
N ARG A 72 -3.00 4.97 4.41
CA ARG A 72 -3.21 5.58 5.73
C ARG A 72 -3.30 7.11 5.71
N VAL A 73 -3.82 7.66 4.62
CA VAL A 73 -4.17 9.08 4.51
C VAL A 73 -5.28 9.43 5.49
N LEU A 74 -5.24 10.61 6.10
CA LEU A 74 -6.26 10.99 7.07
C LEU A 74 -7.62 11.26 6.43
N THR A 75 -7.72 11.47 5.12
CA THR A 75 -8.96 11.79 4.41
C THR A 75 -9.79 10.54 4.09
N VAL A 76 -10.10 9.76 5.12
CA VAL A 76 -11.02 8.61 5.07
C VAL A 76 -12.17 8.80 6.05
N LYS A 77 -13.33 8.22 5.74
CA LYS A 77 -14.51 8.31 6.60
C LYS A 77 -14.38 7.54 7.92
N HIS A 78 -13.55 6.49 7.90
CA HIS A 78 -13.32 5.59 9.03
C HIS A 78 -11.85 5.58 9.47
N PRO A 79 -11.29 6.68 10.01
CA PRO A 79 -9.89 6.71 10.42
C PRO A 79 -9.58 5.85 11.66
N GLU A 80 -10.60 5.43 12.42
CA GLU A 80 -10.47 4.52 13.58
C GLU A 80 -9.86 3.17 13.21
N VAL A 81 -10.05 2.71 11.96
CA VAL A 81 -9.49 1.43 11.47
C VAL A 81 -7.96 1.42 11.49
N TYR A 82 -7.32 2.59 11.53
CA TYR A 82 -5.87 2.72 11.65
C TYR A 82 -5.37 2.30 13.02
N LEU A 83 -6.04 2.75 14.09
CA LEU A 83 -5.74 2.30 15.44
C LEU A 83 -6.14 0.83 15.61
N GLN A 84 -7.29 0.41 15.07
CA GLN A 84 -7.66 -1.01 15.11
C GLN A 84 -6.61 -1.90 14.42
N GLY A 85 -6.08 -1.49 13.27
CA GLY A 85 -5.04 -2.21 12.54
C GLY A 85 -3.73 -2.28 13.33
N ASP A 86 -3.31 -1.17 13.92
CA ASP A 86 -2.14 -1.12 14.80
C ASP A 86 -2.32 -2.04 16.03
N ALA A 87 -3.53 -2.14 16.57
CA ALA A 87 -3.85 -3.04 17.69
C ALA A 87 -3.67 -4.52 17.32
N ILE A 88 -4.02 -4.93 16.09
CA ILE A 88 -3.79 -6.30 15.62
C ILE A 88 -2.30 -6.61 15.56
N PHE A 89 -1.51 -5.72 14.94
CA PHE A 89 -0.05 -5.86 14.86
C PHE A 89 0.58 -5.90 16.25
N LEU A 90 0.21 -4.98 17.14
CA LEU A 90 0.76 -4.89 18.49
C LEU A 90 0.45 -6.13 19.32
N ARG A 91 -0.77 -6.67 19.23
CA ARG A 91 -1.12 -7.92 19.92
C ARG A 91 -0.19 -9.07 19.52
N GLN A 92 0.17 -9.16 18.23
CA GLN A 92 1.11 -10.18 17.75
C GLN A 92 2.49 -10.03 18.40
N ILE A 93 3.06 -8.81 18.42
CA ILE A 93 4.43 -8.63 18.91
C ILE A 93 4.54 -8.58 20.44
N MET A 94 3.48 -8.18 21.13
CA MET A 94 3.42 -8.11 22.59
C MET A 94 3.12 -9.47 23.24
N THR A 95 2.61 -10.43 22.48
CA THR A 95 2.36 -11.80 22.98
C THR A 95 3.37 -12.81 22.43
N GLY A 96 3.88 -12.61 21.21
CA GLY A 96 4.86 -13.48 20.60
C GLY A 96 6.26 -13.37 21.22
N SER A 97 6.98 -14.50 21.30
CA SER A 97 8.34 -14.52 21.85
C SER A 97 9.37 -13.86 20.92
N GLY A 98 10.37 -13.21 21.50
CA GLY A 98 11.56 -12.71 20.79
C GLY A 98 11.42 -11.30 20.20
N TYR A 99 10.21 -10.72 20.18
CA TYR A 99 9.98 -9.40 19.58
C TYR A 99 10.66 -8.24 20.31
N LYS A 100 10.99 -8.37 21.61
CA LYS A 100 11.85 -7.39 22.30
C LYS A 100 13.22 -7.29 21.62
N LYS A 101 13.80 -8.45 21.27
CA LYS A 101 15.10 -8.52 20.59
C LYS A 101 14.99 -7.96 19.17
N VAL A 102 13.92 -8.33 18.44
CA VAL A 102 13.67 -7.81 17.09
C VAL A 102 13.54 -6.29 17.10
N TYR A 103 12.83 -5.71 18.08
CA TYR A 103 12.72 -4.26 18.24
C TYR A 103 14.10 -3.61 18.44
N SER A 104 14.95 -4.16 19.30
CA SER A 104 16.29 -3.63 19.58
C SER A 104 17.30 -3.69 18.41
N ILE A 105 16.96 -4.34 17.30
CA ILE A 105 17.82 -4.36 16.10
C ILE A 105 17.61 -3.07 15.32
N GLU A 106 18.59 -2.17 15.42
CA GLU A 106 18.66 -0.94 14.63
C GLU A 106 18.98 -1.24 13.15
N ASN A 107 20.00 -2.07 12.89
CA ASN A 107 20.37 -2.44 11.53
C ASN A 107 19.66 -3.72 11.07
N ILE A 108 18.50 -3.52 10.45
CA ILE A 108 17.64 -4.57 9.88
C ILE A 108 18.27 -5.39 8.73
N HIS A 109 19.47 -5.00 8.30
CA HIS A 109 20.23 -5.61 7.22
C HIS A 109 21.32 -6.57 7.72
N ASP A 110 21.55 -6.63 9.03
CA ASP A 110 22.42 -7.62 9.67
C ASP A 110 21.71 -8.98 9.71
N TYR A 111 21.84 -9.71 8.59
CA TYR A 111 21.16 -10.97 8.33
C TYR A 111 21.53 -12.07 9.35
N GLU A 112 22.77 -12.10 9.85
CA GLU A 112 23.21 -13.07 10.87
C GLU A 112 22.53 -12.78 12.20
N SER A 113 22.45 -11.51 12.62
CA SER A 113 21.69 -11.11 13.79
C SER A 113 20.21 -11.47 13.62
N TYR A 114 19.60 -11.08 12.50
CA TYR A 114 18.16 -11.24 12.28
C TYR A 114 17.71 -12.72 12.29
N MET A 115 18.38 -13.60 11.56
CA MET A 115 18.03 -15.04 11.51
C MET A 115 18.25 -15.77 12.84
N ASP A 116 19.24 -15.36 13.64
CA ASP A 116 19.50 -15.90 14.98
C ASP A 116 18.57 -15.33 16.06
N THR A 117 17.79 -14.29 15.76
CA THR A 117 16.88 -13.63 16.74
C THR A 117 15.47 -14.17 16.77
N CYS A 118 15.00 -14.85 15.72
CA CYS A 118 13.60 -15.24 15.56
C CYS A 118 13.14 -16.41 16.46
N PHE A 119 14.00 -16.94 17.34
CA PHE A 119 13.70 -18.14 18.12
C PHE A 119 14.05 -17.99 19.61
N GLY A 120 13.24 -17.17 20.31
CA GLY A 120 13.19 -17.15 21.78
C GLY A 120 13.58 -15.83 22.43
N GLY A 121 12.92 -15.52 23.54
CA GLY A 121 13.09 -14.28 24.30
C GLY A 121 11.76 -13.65 24.69
N PRO A 122 11.77 -12.57 25.47
CA PRO A 122 10.56 -11.86 25.86
C PRO A 122 9.89 -11.18 24.66
N SER A 123 8.58 -10.98 24.79
CA SER A 123 7.76 -10.20 23.87
C SER A 123 8.08 -8.71 23.95
N PHE A 124 7.66 -7.95 22.93
CA PHE A 124 7.77 -6.49 22.94
C PHE A 124 6.90 -5.88 24.05
N SER A 125 7.34 -4.76 24.63
CA SER A 125 6.54 -3.92 25.52
C SER A 125 6.86 -2.46 25.26
N PHE A 126 5.88 -1.56 25.45
CA PHE A 126 6.14 -0.13 25.32
C PHE A 126 7.05 0.43 26.41
N GLU A 127 7.34 -0.32 27.48
CA GLU A 127 8.41 0.04 28.43
C GLU A 127 9.80 0.10 27.77
N ASP A 128 9.99 -0.54 26.62
CA ASP A 128 11.24 -0.53 25.86
C ASP A 128 11.34 0.64 24.87
N VAL A 129 10.28 1.43 24.70
CA VAL A 129 10.23 2.53 23.73
C VAL A 129 10.70 3.82 24.39
N GLU A 130 11.79 4.38 23.88
CA GLU A 130 12.34 5.66 24.33
C GLU A 130 11.70 6.81 23.54
N PHE A 131 10.47 7.17 23.89
CA PHE A 131 9.67 8.16 23.15
C PHE A 131 10.36 9.52 23.00
N GLU A 132 11.20 9.93 23.95
CA GLU A 132 11.92 11.20 23.92
C GLU A 132 13.08 11.24 22.93
N THR A 133 13.45 10.11 22.32
CA THR A 133 14.53 10.04 21.33
C THR A 133 14.08 10.46 19.94
N TYR A 134 12.79 10.42 19.66
CA TYR A 134 12.25 10.75 18.36
C TYR A 134 12.44 12.23 18.02
N GLU A 135 12.84 12.50 16.78
CA GLU A 135 12.73 13.84 16.20
C GLU A 135 11.30 14.06 15.69
N ILE A 136 10.64 15.09 16.23
CA ILE A 136 9.28 15.47 15.82
C ILE A 136 9.35 16.36 14.59
N VAL A 137 8.86 15.85 13.46
CA VAL A 137 8.81 16.55 12.17
C VAL A 137 7.36 16.82 11.73
N SER A 138 7.17 17.80 10.85
CA SER A 138 5.89 18.03 10.18
C SER A 138 5.68 17.05 9.03
N SER A 139 4.43 16.87 8.61
CA SER A 139 4.06 15.94 7.54
C SER A 139 4.82 16.18 6.22
N PRO A 140 5.03 17.43 5.75
CA PRO A 140 5.81 17.67 4.53
C PRO A 140 7.29 17.32 4.67
N GLN A 141 7.85 17.35 5.89
CA GLN A 141 9.26 17.04 6.14
C GLN A 141 9.55 15.53 6.08
N LEU A 142 8.53 14.68 6.07
CA LEU A 142 8.70 13.24 5.86
C LEU A 142 9.18 12.89 4.45
N TYR A 143 9.07 13.83 3.51
CA TYR A 143 9.48 13.65 2.12
C TYR A 143 10.69 14.52 1.80
N PRO A 144 11.56 14.11 0.85
CA PRO A 144 12.67 14.94 0.43
C PRO A 144 12.20 16.29 -0.17
N GLU A 145 13.07 17.29 -0.13
CA GLU A 145 12.79 18.62 -0.68
C GLU A 145 12.38 18.53 -2.15
N ASN A 146 11.35 19.29 -2.55
CA ASN A 146 10.74 19.34 -3.89
C ASN A 146 9.83 18.17 -4.29
N TYR A 147 9.55 17.23 -3.39
CA TYR A 147 8.52 16.22 -3.64
C TYR A 147 7.12 16.85 -3.61
N PRO A 148 6.20 16.44 -4.49
CA PRO A 148 4.90 17.10 -4.70
C PRO A 148 3.91 16.70 -3.60
N SER A 149 3.93 17.38 -2.45
CA SER A 149 2.99 17.12 -1.36
C SER A 149 1.87 18.16 -1.30
N PHE A 150 0.62 17.68 -1.23
CA PHE A 150 -0.54 18.47 -0.86
C PHE A 150 -0.58 18.74 0.64
N ALA A 151 -1.15 19.88 1.02
CA ALA A 151 -1.11 20.36 2.41
C ALA A 151 -1.89 19.45 3.37
N TYR A 152 -3.00 18.87 2.92
CA TYR A 152 -3.86 18.04 3.75
C TYR A 152 -4.04 16.62 3.19
N LEU A 153 -4.26 16.44 1.88
CA LEU A 153 -4.50 15.11 1.29
C LEU A 153 -3.39 14.09 1.58
N ASP A 154 -2.14 14.55 1.69
CA ASP A 154 -0.99 13.66 1.93
C ASP A 154 -0.66 13.44 3.41
N ARG A 155 -1.44 14.02 4.34
CA ARG A 155 -1.27 13.76 5.78
C ARG A 155 -1.66 12.33 6.09
N ARG A 156 -0.82 11.65 6.86
CA ARG A 156 -0.94 10.22 7.15
C ARG A 156 -0.71 9.94 8.62
N LEU A 157 -1.36 8.89 9.11
CA LEU A 157 -0.97 8.20 10.34
C LEU A 157 -0.32 6.88 9.91
N PHE A 158 1.00 6.86 9.66
CA PHE A 158 1.67 5.61 9.27
C PHE A 158 1.58 4.54 10.38
N PRO A 159 1.65 3.24 10.04
CA PRO A 159 1.46 2.17 11.03
C PRO A 159 2.48 2.22 12.15
N VAL A 160 2.07 1.78 13.34
CA VAL A 160 3.00 1.60 14.49
C VAL A 160 4.14 0.65 14.13
N SER A 161 3.87 -0.34 13.29
CA SER A 161 4.90 -1.26 12.78
C SER A 161 6.00 -0.56 11.96
N THR A 162 5.70 0.56 11.31
CA THR A 162 6.72 1.36 10.62
C THR A 162 7.33 2.39 11.57
N THR A 163 6.51 3.10 12.33
CA THR A 163 6.95 4.26 13.12
C THR A 163 7.82 3.89 14.33
N LEU A 164 7.74 2.65 14.82
CA LEU A 164 8.65 2.13 15.86
C LEU A 164 10.08 1.89 15.37
N LYS A 165 10.30 1.82 14.05
CA LYS A 165 11.58 1.40 13.45
C LYS A 165 11.99 2.27 12.27
N THR A 166 11.75 3.58 12.37
CA THR A 166 12.21 4.54 11.36
C THR A 166 13.74 4.65 11.39
N TRP A 167 14.34 4.85 10.22
CA TRP A 167 15.79 4.86 10.07
C TRP A 167 16.44 6.13 10.65
N GLU A 168 15.82 7.29 10.44
CA GLU A 168 16.32 8.58 10.95
C GLU A 168 15.73 8.93 12.33
N ASN A 169 14.95 8.04 12.94
CA ASN A 169 14.20 8.29 14.18
C ASN A 169 13.23 9.49 14.11
N GLU A 170 12.74 9.82 12.92
CA GLU A 170 11.80 10.92 12.67
C GLU A 170 10.35 10.42 12.63
N ILE A 171 9.46 11.08 13.38
CA ILE A 171 8.02 10.82 13.37
C ILE A 171 7.21 12.12 13.50
N THR A 172 5.95 12.09 13.10
CA THR A 172 5.02 13.22 13.35
C THR A 172 4.44 13.14 14.76
N GLN A 173 3.89 14.25 15.27
CA GLN A 173 3.16 14.23 16.54
C GLN A 173 1.96 13.27 16.51
N LEU A 174 1.32 13.10 15.35
CA LEU A 174 0.19 12.19 15.20
C LEU A 174 0.62 10.72 15.32
N GLU A 175 1.74 10.37 14.71
CA GLU A 175 2.32 9.02 14.83
C GLU A 175 2.76 8.71 16.25
N LEU A 176 3.40 9.68 16.92
CA LEU A 176 3.75 9.56 18.32
C LEU A 176 2.51 9.38 19.20
N ALA A 177 1.44 10.12 18.92
CA ALA A 177 0.15 9.95 19.62
C ALA A 177 -0.38 8.52 19.48
N GLY A 178 -0.27 7.93 18.28
CA GLY A 178 -0.66 6.54 18.03
C GLY A 178 0.14 5.55 18.89
N GLN A 179 1.47 5.68 18.93
CA GLN A 179 2.30 4.83 19.79
C GLN A 179 2.00 5.04 21.28
N PHE A 180 1.89 6.29 21.72
CA PHE A 180 1.67 6.64 23.12
C PHE A 180 0.27 6.24 23.61
N TYR A 181 -0.74 6.31 22.74
CA TYR A 181 -2.09 5.77 23.00
C TYR A 181 -2.02 4.28 23.40
N PHE A 182 -1.27 3.46 22.66
CA PHE A 182 -1.13 2.04 22.98
C PHE A 182 -0.29 1.77 24.23
N SER A 183 0.75 2.59 24.48
CA SER A 183 1.49 2.53 25.74
C SER A 183 0.60 2.78 26.96
N LEU A 184 -0.26 3.79 26.92
CA LEU A 184 -1.22 4.04 28.02
C LEU A 184 -2.25 2.92 28.13
N LYS A 185 -2.76 2.42 27.00
CA LYS A 185 -3.70 1.30 26.97
C LYS A 185 -3.10 0.04 27.60
N GLU A 186 -1.84 -0.29 27.31
CA GLU A 186 -1.10 -1.41 27.93
C GLU A 186 -1.02 -1.21 29.45
N ASN A 187 -0.50 -0.06 29.88
CA ASN A 187 -0.30 0.24 31.30
C ASN A 187 -1.58 0.23 32.13
N ARG A 188 -2.70 0.66 31.52
CA ARG A 188 -4.01 0.74 32.18
C ARG A 188 -4.84 -0.54 32.04
N GLY A 189 -4.52 -1.39 31.06
CA GLY A 189 -5.33 -2.53 30.66
C GLY A 189 -6.67 -2.14 30.01
N SER A 190 -6.85 -0.89 29.58
CA SER A 190 -8.11 -0.39 28.99
C SER A 190 -7.90 0.87 28.16
N ALA A 191 -8.63 1.00 27.05
CA ALA A 191 -8.69 2.20 26.21
C ALA A 191 -9.77 3.22 26.65
N VAL A 192 -10.60 2.89 27.64
CA VAL A 192 -11.74 3.73 28.03
C VAL A 192 -11.27 5.13 28.43
N GLY A 193 -11.84 6.15 27.79
CA GLY A 193 -11.50 7.55 28.05
C GLY A 193 -10.16 8.01 27.45
N LEU A 194 -9.55 7.22 26.56
CA LEU A 194 -8.41 7.64 25.73
C LEU A 194 -8.89 8.14 24.36
N TYR A 195 -8.38 9.29 23.94
CA TYR A 195 -8.64 9.86 22.62
C TYR A 195 -7.41 10.59 22.09
N VAL A 196 -7.14 10.41 20.80
CA VAL A 196 -6.18 11.23 20.04
C VAL A 196 -6.93 12.45 19.51
N ILE A 197 -6.37 13.65 19.71
CA ILE A 197 -6.90 14.92 19.21
C ILE A 197 -5.88 15.52 18.26
N TYR A 198 -6.25 15.64 16.98
CA TYR A 198 -5.41 16.16 15.91
C TYR A 198 -5.92 17.52 15.42
N CYS A 199 -5.01 18.48 15.30
CA CYS A 199 -5.33 19.85 14.93
C CYS A 199 -4.93 20.19 13.48
N ASP A 200 -5.54 21.24 12.94
CA ASP A 200 -5.26 21.78 11.60
C ASP A 200 -3.79 22.15 11.38
N ASN A 201 -3.12 22.63 12.41
CA ASN A 201 -1.70 22.99 12.44
C ASN A 201 -0.74 21.81 12.74
N GLU A 202 -1.25 20.57 12.71
CA GLU A 202 -0.50 19.33 13.00
C GLU A 202 -0.07 19.13 14.46
N GLU A 203 -0.48 20.01 15.37
CA GLU A 203 -0.32 19.77 16.80
C GLU A 203 -1.26 18.61 17.22
N THR A 204 -0.72 17.66 17.97
CA THR A 204 -1.48 16.48 18.41
C THR A 204 -1.43 16.34 19.93
N TYR A 205 -2.56 15.97 20.50
CA TYR A 205 -2.75 15.75 21.92
C TYR A 205 -3.31 14.36 22.18
N LEU A 206 -2.93 13.78 23.31
CA LEU A 206 -3.58 12.59 23.85
C LEU A 206 -4.40 13.01 25.06
N TYR A 207 -5.70 12.73 25.03
CA TYR A 207 -6.60 12.89 26.15
C TYR A 207 -6.70 11.59 26.94
N ASP A 208 -6.51 11.66 28.25
CA ASP A 208 -6.72 10.56 29.20
C ASP A 208 -7.58 11.04 30.38
N ASN A 209 -8.87 10.68 30.37
CA ASN A 209 -9.80 10.88 31.49
C ASN A 209 -9.76 12.30 32.12
N GLY A 210 -9.70 13.32 31.28
CA GLY A 210 -9.71 14.73 31.69
C GLY A 210 -8.32 15.39 31.69
N GLU A 211 -7.27 14.64 31.37
CA GLU A 211 -5.91 15.16 31.26
C GLU A 211 -5.45 15.18 29.80
N LEU A 212 -4.95 16.33 29.33
CA LEU A 212 -4.35 16.44 27.99
C LEU A 212 -2.83 16.37 28.09
N THR A 213 -2.22 15.54 27.26
CA THR A 213 -0.77 15.49 27.06
C THR A 213 -0.45 15.95 25.64
N TRP A 214 0.43 16.94 25.50
CA TRP A 214 0.88 17.44 24.21
C TRP A 214 2.01 16.58 23.65
N MET A 215 1.83 15.98 22.47
CA MET A 215 2.77 15.00 21.91
C MET A 215 4.10 15.60 21.46
N LYS A 216 4.19 16.93 21.30
CA LYS A 216 5.45 17.60 20.98
C LYS A 216 6.54 17.39 22.03
N ASN A 217 6.17 17.28 23.31
CA ASN A 217 7.12 17.28 24.42
C ASN A 217 6.60 16.58 25.70
N PHE A 218 5.51 15.83 25.59
CA PHE A 218 4.84 15.13 26.70
C PHE A 218 4.39 16.02 27.86
N THR A 219 4.23 17.33 27.64
CA THR A 219 3.76 18.22 28.71
C THR A 219 2.25 18.09 28.90
N LYS A 220 1.83 17.96 30.16
CA LYS A 220 0.42 18.05 30.54
C LYS A 220 -0.04 19.49 30.37
N THR A 221 -1.20 19.67 29.74
CA THR A 221 -1.78 20.99 29.44
C THR A 221 -3.28 21.00 29.72
N GLY A 222 -3.86 22.18 29.94
CA GLY A 222 -5.31 22.39 29.98
C GLY A 222 -5.85 23.07 28.72
N GLU A 223 -4.97 23.44 27.78
CA GLU A 223 -5.32 24.17 26.56
C GLU A 223 -4.74 23.46 25.34
N ILE A 224 -5.49 23.51 24.23
CA ILE A 224 -5.08 23.05 22.90
C ILE A 224 -4.60 24.25 22.06
N ARG A 225 -3.52 24.06 21.31
CA ARG A 225 -3.03 25.03 20.32
C ARG A 225 -3.40 24.57 18.92
N GLY A 226 -4.09 25.42 18.18
CA GLY A 226 -4.68 25.06 16.88
C GLY A 226 -6.15 24.73 17.04
N ASN A 227 -6.76 24.29 15.94
CA ASN A 227 -8.17 23.95 15.90
C ASN A 227 -8.29 22.42 15.79
N PRO A 228 -8.90 21.73 16.77
CA PRO A 228 -9.23 20.31 16.61
C PRO A 228 -10.08 20.09 15.36
N ILE A 229 -9.61 19.23 14.47
CA ILE A 229 -10.31 18.86 13.23
C ILE A 229 -10.59 17.36 13.14
N LEU A 230 -9.91 16.56 13.97
CA LEU A 230 -10.11 15.12 14.07
C LEU A 230 -9.89 14.70 15.53
N ILE A 231 -10.87 14.01 16.11
CA ILE A 231 -10.76 13.35 17.41
C ILE A 231 -11.17 11.89 17.22
N LEU A 232 -10.34 10.95 17.63
CA LEU A 232 -10.61 9.53 17.44
C LEU A 232 -10.03 8.66 18.56
N ASN A 233 -10.63 7.49 18.72
CA ASN A 233 -10.01 6.31 19.32
C ASN A 233 -10.29 5.09 18.45
N GLU A 234 -10.16 3.87 18.99
CA GLU A 234 -10.41 2.63 18.24
C GLU A 234 -11.90 2.41 17.87
N GLU A 235 -12.83 3.17 18.44
CA GLU A 235 -14.28 2.90 18.33
C GLU A 235 -15.11 4.10 17.86
N ASN A 236 -14.74 5.32 18.25
CA ASN A 236 -15.54 6.53 18.04
C ASN A 236 -14.71 7.64 17.41
N VAL A 237 -15.35 8.39 16.51
CA VAL A 237 -14.71 9.46 15.74
C VAL A 237 -15.58 10.73 15.71
N TRP A 238 -14.91 11.86 15.84
CA TRP A 238 -15.43 13.16 15.40
C TRP A 238 -14.49 13.71 14.33
N TYR A 239 -15.01 13.81 13.11
CA TYR A 239 -14.25 14.25 11.95
C TYR A 239 -15.15 14.99 10.95
N PRO A 240 -15.42 16.29 11.19
CA PRO A 240 -16.39 17.07 10.40
C PRO A 240 -16.07 17.11 8.90
N LEU A 241 -14.78 17.10 8.53
CA LEU A 241 -14.36 17.09 7.14
C LEU A 241 -14.90 15.89 6.36
N MET A 242 -15.01 14.74 7.02
CA MET A 242 -15.49 13.48 6.41
C MET A 242 -16.94 13.16 6.81
N GLU A 243 -17.66 14.14 7.36
CA GLU A 243 -19.07 14.01 7.77
C GLU A 243 -19.30 12.89 8.79
N ARG A 244 -18.31 12.66 9.67
CA ARG A 244 -18.39 11.67 10.76
C ARG A 244 -18.49 12.36 12.11
N ASP A 245 -19.49 11.98 12.90
CA ASP A 245 -19.74 12.54 14.23
C ASP A 245 -20.42 11.51 15.16
N ASP A 246 -19.62 10.88 16.02
CA ASP A 246 -20.08 9.87 16.98
C ASP A 246 -20.38 10.44 18.38
N THR A 247 -20.39 11.76 18.55
CA THR A 247 -20.55 12.43 19.87
C THR A 247 -21.85 12.07 20.60
N THR A 248 -22.90 11.70 19.85
CA THR A 248 -24.19 11.29 20.44
C THR A 248 -24.14 9.87 21.03
N GLY A 249 -23.22 9.03 20.56
CA GLY A 249 -23.03 7.65 20.98
C GLY A 249 -22.01 7.49 22.12
N ASP A 250 -21.04 8.41 22.21
CA ASP A 250 -19.99 8.39 23.25
C ASP A 250 -19.94 9.70 24.05
N PRO A 251 -20.36 9.68 25.33
CA PRO A 251 -20.38 10.88 26.17
C PRO A 251 -19.00 11.51 26.44
N VAL A 252 -17.91 10.73 26.38
CA VAL A 252 -16.56 11.25 26.58
C VAL A 252 -16.12 12.02 25.35
N LEU A 253 -16.35 11.47 24.15
CA LEU A 253 -16.13 12.18 22.89
C LEU A 253 -16.97 13.46 22.82
N GLY A 254 -18.26 13.36 23.17
CA GLY A 254 -19.15 14.54 23.26
C GLY A 254 -18.57 15.63 24.16
N TYR A 255 -18.09 15.26 25.35
CA TYR A 255 -17.42 16.20 26.26
C TYR A 255 -16.15 16.82 25.64
N ILE A 256 -15.28 16.03 25.02
CA ILE A 256 -14.04 16.53 24.40
C ILE A 256 -14.37 17.52 23.28
N VAL A 257 -15.35 17.21 22.43
CA VAL A 257 -15.80 18.10 21.36
C VAL A 257 -16.40 19.39 21.91
N ASP A 258 -17.26 19.30 22.93
CA ASP A 258 -17.88 20.47 23.55
C ASP A 258 -16.86 21.39 24.23
N GLU A 259 -15.83 20.82 24.87
CA GLU A 259 -14.80 21.56 25.59
C GLU A 259 -13.76 22.20 24.66
N TYR A 260 -13.30 21.47 23.64
CA TYR A 260 -12.10 21.85 22.89
C TYR A 260 -12.35 22.23 21.42
N SER A 261 -13.51 21.91 20.83
CA SER A 261 -13.76 22.30 19.44
C SER A 261 -13.86 23.81 19.29
N THR A 262 -13.55 24.29 18.09
CA THR A 262 -13.66 25.72 17.74
C THR A 262 -14.67 25.92 16.62
N GLU A 263 -14.84 27.18 16.19
CA GLU A 263 -15.59 27.52 14.98
C GLU A 263 -14.90 27.00 13.70
N VAL A 264 -13.58 26.81 13.74
CA VAL A 264 -12.80 26.20 12.65
C VAL A 264 -12.78 24.69 12.88
N ARG A 265 -13.44 23.95 11.99
CA ARG A 265 -13.66 22.50 12.13
C ARG A 265 -13.10 21.68 10.97
N THR A 266 -12.60 22.36 9.94
CA THR A 266 -11.99 21.76 8.76
C THR A 266 -10.69 22.50 8.46
N PRO A 267 -9.67 21.82 7.92
CA PRO A 267 -8.44 22.45 7.49
C PRO A 267 -8.69 23.40 6.30
N HIS A 268 -7.70 24.22 5.99
CA HIS A 268 -7.66 24.94 4.72
C HIS A 268 -7.30 23.97 3.58
N LEU A 269 -8.06 24.00 2.49
CA LEU A 269 -7.91 23.10 1.34
C LEU A 269 -7.69 23.90 0.05
N THR A 270 -6.97 23.31 -0.89
CA THR A 270 -6.96 23.78 -2.28
C THR A 270 -8.20 23.27 -3.03
N GLU A 271 -8.55 23.90 -4.16
CA GLU A 271 -9.68 23.46 -5.01
C GLU A 271 -9.58 21.97 -5.42
N PHE A 272 -8.36 21.49 -5.68
CA PHE A 272 -8.15 20.08 -5.98
C PHE A 272 -8.45 19.19 -4.76
N GLU A 273 -7.96 19.57 -3.58
CA GLU A 273 -8.20 18.83 -2.34
C GLU A 273 -9.69 18.80 -1.97
N GLU A 274 -10.41 19.93 -2.12
CA GLU A 274 -11.85 19.99 -1.91
C GLU A 274 -12.60 18.98 -2.81
N ASN A 275 -12.30 18.97 -4.10
CA ASN A 275 -12.92 18.04 -5.06
C ASN A 275 -12.58 16.57 -4.73
N ALA A 276 -11.33 16.28 -4.38
CA ALA A 276 -10.90 14.95 -4.00
C ALA A 276 -11.62 14.46 -2.73
N ILE A 277 -11.77 15.33 -1.72
CA ILE A 277 -12.42 15.00 -0.45
C ILE A 277 -13.90 14.66 -0.65
N GLU A 278 -14.61 15.36 -1.54
CA GLU A 278 -16.00 15.03 -1.85
C GLU A 278 -16.16 13.61 -2.43
N ILE A 279 -15.20 13.15 -3.24
CA ILE A 279 -15.17 11.77 -3.74
C ILE A 279 -14.80 10.81 -2.61
N LEU A 280 -13.76 11.13 -1.82
CA LEU A 280 -13.28 10.31 -0.71
C LEU A 280 -14.38 10.02 0.31
N LYS A 281 -15.25 10.99 0.64
CA LYS A 281 -16.41 10.78 1.53
C LYS A 281 -17.31 9.62 1.08
N GLN A 282 -17.40 9.38 -0.22
CA GLN A 282 -18.23 8.34 -0.81
C GLN A 282 -17.47 7.01 -0.93
N VAL A 283 -16.27 7.04 -1.54
CA VAL A 283 -15.52 5.80 -1.83
C VAL A 283 -14.91 5.18 -0.57
N THR A 284 -14.74 5.96 0.51
CA THR A 284 -14.27 5.48 1.82
C THR A 284 -15.41 5.18 2.80
N GLU A 285 -16.67 5.10 2.38
CA GLU A 285 -17.73 4.52 3.23
C GLU A 285 -17.50 3.02 3.39
N LEU A 286 -17.65 2.45 4.60
CA LEU A 286 -17.53 0.99 4.82
C LEU A 286 -18.89 0.38 5.16
N GLU A 287 -19.40 -0.45 4.24
CA GLU A 287 -20.72 -1.08 4.37
C GLU A 287 -20.60 -2.42 5.11
N GLY A 288 -20.64 -2.37 6.44
CA GLY A 288 -20.72 -3.54 7.31
C GLY A 288 -19.38 -4.13 7.75
N GLU A 289 -19.47 -5.16 8.60
CA GLU A 289 -18.34 -5.69 9.37
C GLU A 289 -17.20 -6.23 8.49
N ASN A 290 -17.51 -6.89 7.37
CA ASN A 290 -16.47 -7.44 6.49
C ASN A 290 -15.65 -6.34 5.79
N GLN A 291 -16.26 -5.21 5.42
CA GLN A 291 -15.53 -4.10 4.82
C GLN A 291 -14.67 -3.38 5.86
N VAL A 292 -15.20 -3.22 7.08
CA VAL A 292 -14.44 -2.71 8.24
C VAL A 292 -13.24 -3.61 8.51
N LEU A 293 -13.45 -4.93 8.62
CA LEU A 293 -12.37 -5.88 8.86
C LEU A 293 -11.33 -5.86 7.74
N MET A 294 -11.74 -5.83 6.47
CA MET A 294 -10.79 -5.73 5.35
C MET A 294 -9.99 -4.42 5.40
N ALA A 295 -10.64 -3.28 5.65
CA ALA A 295 -9.97 -1.98 5.82
C ALA A 295 -8.97 -2.00 6.99
N THR A 296 -9.34 -2.63 8.10
CA THR A 296 -8.49 -2.78 9.29
C THR A 296 -7.25 -3.65 9.00
N ILE A 297 -7.38 -4.77 8.30
CA ILE A 297 -6.23 -5.63 7.97
C ILE A 297 -5.29 -4.91 6.98
N VAL A 298 -5.83 -4.28 5.94
CA VAL A 298 -4.97 -3.55 4.98
C VAL A 298 -4.30 -2.35 5.62
N ALA A 299 -4.91 -1.72 6.62
CA ALA A 299 -4.31 -0.65 7.41
C ALA A 299 -3.29 -1.16 8.45
N ALA A 300 -3.44 -2.39 8.97
CA ALA A 300 -2.43 -3.03 9.83
C ALA A 300 -1.09 -3.27 9.10
N HIS A 301 -1.15 -3.25 7.78
CA HIS A 301 -0.06 -3.54 6.87
C HIS A 301 0.48 -4.97 6.99
N THR A 302 -0.25 -5.89 7.62
CA THR A 302 0.21 -7.26 7.83
C THR A 302 -0.39 -8.20 6.80
N GLU A 303 0.50 -8.83 6.04
CA GLU A 303 0.13 -9.81 5.03
C GLU A 303 -0.07 -11.20 5.65
N ALA A 304 0.84 -11.64 6.53
CA ALA A 304 0.78 -12.94 7.17
C ALA A 304 0.55 -14.13 6.21
N THR A 305 1.11 -14.13 4.99
CA THR A 305 0.86 -15.19 3.98
C THR A 305 1.95 -16.27 3.86
N GLN A 306 1.63 -17.28 3.05
CA GLN A 306 2.48 -18.34 2.49
C GLN A 306 3.05 -19.36 3.47
N ARG A 307 3.92 -18.96 4.40
CA ARG A 307 4.79 -19.90 5.13
C ARG A 307 4.65 -19.84 6.64
N TYR A 308 4.10 -18.74 7.16
CA TYR A 308 4.06 -18.44 8.60
C TYR A 308 2.68 -17.95 9.06
N VAL A 309 1.63 -18.12 8.25
CA VAL A 309 0.27 -17.66 8.61
C VAL A 309 -0.18 -18.27 9.93
N GLU A 310 0.17 -19.54 10.16
CA GLU A 310 -0.13 -20.28 11.39
C GLU A 310 0.57 -19.66 12.62
N ASP A 311 1.64 -18.87 12.43
CA ASP A 311 2.33 -18.14 13.49
C ASP A 311 1.67 -16.78 13.80
N TYR A 312 0.67 -16.38 13.01
CA TYR A 312 0.01 -15.07 13.03
C TYR A 312 -1.52 -15.21 13.22
N HIS A 313 -1.94 -15.82 14.33
CA HIS A 313 -3.32 -16.26 14.58
C HIS A 313 -4.43 -15.20 14.38
N GLU A 314 -4.17 -13.95 14.74
CA GLU A 314 -5.16 -12.87 14.58
C GLU A 314 -5.48 -12.64 13.09
N PHE A 315 -4.47 -12.73 12.24
CA PHE A 315 -4.61 -12.55 10.80
C PHE A 315 -5.23 -13.77 10.14
N GLU A 316 -4.80 -14.98 10.54
CA GLU A 316 -5.44 -16.21 10.08
C GLU A 316 -6.95 -16.21 10.38
N THR A 317 -7.34 -15.72 11.56
CA THR A 317 -8.75 -15.58 11.96
C THR A 317 -9.48 -14.61 11.03
N ALA A 318 -8.91 -13.43 10.82
CA ALA A 318 -9.50 -12.40 9.97
C ALA A 318 -9.64 -12.86 8.51
N TRP A 319 -8.67 -13.61 7.99
CA TRP A 319 -8.71 -14.15 6.63
C TRP A 319 -9.81 -15.19 6.44
N ARG A 320 -10.00 -16.06 7.44
CA ARG A 320 -11.10 -17.03 7.44
C ARG A 320 -12.46 -16.35 7.52
N GLU A 321 -12.57 -15.26 8.27
CA GLU A 321 -13.81 -14.48 8.37
C GLU A 321 -14.16 -13.78 7.05
N LEU A 322 -13.15 -13.29 6.32
CA LEU A 322 -13.32 -12.67 5.01
C LEU A 322 -13.38 -13.66 3.84
N ASP A 323 -13.26 -14.97 4.09
CA ASP A 323 -13.15 -16.02 3.07
C ASP A 323 -12.00 -15.78 2.06
N ILE A 324 -10.88 -15.21 2.54
CA ILE A 324 -9.68 -14.97 1.74
C ILE A 324 -8.71 -16.15 1.93
N PRO A 325 -8.34 -16.88 0.85
CA PRO A 325 -7.44 -18.02 0.98
C PRO A 325 -6.03 -17.58 1.40
N LEU A 326 -5.41 -18.31 2.34
CA LEU A 326 -4.09 -18.00 2.95
C LEU A 326 -2.90 -17.82 1.98
N TYR A 327 -3.07 -18.27 0.73
CA TYR A 327 -2.06 -18.15 -0.31
C TYR A 327 -2.29 -16.96 -1.25
N ALA A 328 -3.40 -16.23 -1.14
CA ALA A 328 -3.81 -15.11 -1.99
C ALA A 328 -3.05 -13.80 -1.70
N HIS A 329 -1.73 -13.86 -1.56
CA HIS A 329 -0.88 -12.70 -1.30
C HIS A 329 -0.95 -11.61 -2.39
N GLY A 330 -1.34 -11.99 -3.61
CA GLY A 330 -1.64 -11.04 -4.68
C GLY A 330 -2.67 -9.98 -4.29
N VAL A 331 -3.55 -10.27 -3.32
CA VAL A 331 -4.49 -9.29 -2.77
C VAL A 331 -3.75 -8.07 -2.22
N PHE A 332 -2.82 -8.28 -1.28
CA PHE A 332 -2.11 -7.17 -0.63
C PHE A 332 -1.11 -6.50 -1.56
N GLN A 333 -0.44 -7.26 -2.42
CA GLN A 333 0.48 -6.68 -3.40
C GLN A 333 -0.22 -5.67 -4.31
N GLU A 334 -1.41 -6.01 -4.82
CA GLU A 334 -2.17 -5.13 -5.70
C GLU A 334 -2.81 -3.94 -4.96
N ILE A 335 -3.20 -4.12 -3.70
CA ILE A 335 -3.68 -3.03 -2.84
C ILE A 335 -2.54 -2.04 -2.56
N TYR A 336 -1.34 -2.51 -2.20
CA TYR A 336 -0.21 -1.62 -1.89
C TYR A 336 0.37 -0.96 -3.13
N LYS A 337 0.40 -1.64 -4.27
CA LYS A 337 0.77 -1.02 -5.55
C LYS A 337 -0.11 0.19 -5.85
N ARG A 338 -1.42 0.08 -5.63
CA ARG A 338 -2.37 1.21 -5.78
C ARG A 338 -2.23 2.24 -4.67
N ALA A 339 -1.94 1.82 -3.44
CA ALA A 339 -1.72 2.74 -2.33
C ALA A 339 -0.49 3.63 -2.58
N ASP A 340 0.50 3.11 -3.28
CA ASP A 340 1.70 3.85 -3.69
C ASP A 340 1.38 4.97 -4.69
N TYR A 341 0.30 4.90 -5.48
CA TYR A 341 -0.13 6.02 -6.33
C TYR A 341 -0.46 7.28 -5.53
N LEU A 342 -0.95 7.10 -4.31
CA LEU A 342 -1.28 8.22 -3.42
C LEU A 342 -0.03 8.87 -2.82
N SER A 343 1.17 8.28 -2.98
CA SER A 343 2.41 8.81 -2.40
C SER A 343 3.07 9.89 -3.26
N PRO A 344 3.50 11.03 -2.68
CA PRO A 344 4.34 12.01 -3.38
C PRO A 344 5.60 11.40 -4.00
N ILE A 345 6.11 10.30 -3.45
CA ILE A 345 7.30 9.61 -3.94
C ILE A 345 7.05 9.02 -5.33
N THR A 346 5.94 8.32 -5.53
CA THR A 346 5.61 7.71 -6.82
C THR A 346 5.46 8.78 -7.90
N ALA A 347 4.77 9.87 -7.58
CA ALA A 347 4.62 11.02 -8.48
C ALA A 347 5.96 11.65 -8.86
N TYR A 348 6.86 11.83 -7.89
CA TYR A 348 8.19 12.36 -8.14
C TYR A 348 9.03 11.42 -9.01
N LEU A 349 9.06 10.12 -8.68
CA LEU A 349 9.80 9.12 -9.45
C LEU A 349 9.30 9.00 -10.89
N ALA A 350 7.99 9.06 -11.10
CA ALA A 350 7.42 9.12 -12.44
C ALA A 350 7.87 10.40 -13.16
N TRP A 351 7.77 11.56 -12.53
CA TRP A 351 8.15 12.83 -13.14
C TRP A 351 9.63 12.90 -13.53
N ILE A 352 10.57 12.49 -12.67
CA ILE A 352 12.01 12.56 -12.98
C ILE A 352 12.38 11.73 -14.21
N SER A 353 11.66 10.62 -14.47
CA SER A 353 11.89 9.78 -15.65
C SER A 353 11.67 10.53 -16.97
N GLY A 354 10.83 11.58 -16.96
CA GLY A 354 10.53 12.41 -18.13
C GLY A 354 11.73 13.17 -18.69
N GLY A 355 12.81 13.32 -17.91
CA GLY A 355 14.08 13.90 -18.35
C GLY A 355 15.02 12.92 -19.07
N HIS A 356 14.62 11.66 -19.23
CA HIS A 356 15.47 10.57 -19.73
C HIS A 356 14.80 9.82 -20.89
N GLU A 357 15.60 9.06 -21.64
CA GLU A 357 15.15 8.22 -22.76
C GLU A 357 15.66 6.78 -22.60
N GLY A 358 14.89 5.81 -23.09
CA GLY A 358 15.31 4.41 -23.10
C GLY A 358 15.49 3.85 -21.69
N GLU A 359 16.45 2.95 -21.53
CA GLU A 359 16.81 2.31 -20.24
C GLU A 359 17.18 3.34 -19.15
N ASN A 360 17.70 4.51 -19.54
CA ASN A 360 18.07 5.57 -18.59
C ASN A 360 16.85 6.08 -17.80
N LYS A 361 15.62 5.91 -18.29
CA LYS A 361 14.41 6.20 -17.51
C LYS A 361 14.32 5.32 -16.28
N ILE A 362 14.59 4.03 -16.45
CA ILE A 362 14.52 3.03 -15.39
C ILE A 362 15.66 3.25 -14.40
N GLU A 363 16.86 3.55 -14.90
CA GLU A 363 18.00 3.94 -14.06
C GLU A 363 17.71 5.18 -13.21
N ALA A 364 17.09 6.22 -13.78
CA ALA A 364 16.72 7.43 -13.03
C ALA A 364 15.73 7.14 -11.90
N ILE A 365 14.69 6.35 -12.19
CA ILE A 365 13.69 5.92 -11.19
C ILE A 365 14.38 5.16 -10.06
N THR A 366 15.15 4.13 -10.40
CA THR A 366 15.76 3.23 -9.40
C THR A 366 16.90 3.89 -8.63
N GLY A 367 17.70 4.74 -9.28
CA GLY A 367 18.75 5.51 -8.62
C GLY A 367 18.20 6.46 -7.55
N GLU A 368 17.14 7.21 -7.87
CA GLU A 368 16.50 8.09 -6.89
C GLU A 368 15.76 7.28 -5.81
N TYR A 369 15.10 6.19 -6.16
CA TYR A 369 14.46 5.30 -5.20
C TYR A 369 15.46 4.73 -4.18
N LEU A 370 16.58 4.19 -4.65
CA LEU A 370 17.59 3.53 -3.81
C LEU A 370 18.37 4.50 -2.92
N LYS A 371 18.49 5.78 -3.30
CA LYS A 371 19.07 6.82 -2.43
C LYS A 371 18.37 6.90 -1.07
N TYR A 372 17.06 6.70 -1.04
CA TYR A 372 16.24 6.80 0.17
C TYR A 372 15.79 5.45 0.72
N ALA A 373 15.40 4.49 -0.13
CA ALA A 373 14.97 3.17 0.31
C ALA A 373 16.13 2.17 0.51
N GLY A 374 17.27 2.40 -0.15
CA GLY A 374 18.43 1.53 -0.10
C GLY A 374 19.20 1.64 1.21
N SER A 375 19.87 0.55 1.58
CA SER A 375 20.68 0.49 2.80
C SER A 375 22.07 1.09 2.61
N PRO A 376 22.53 1.99 3.51
CA PRO A 376 23.92 2.43 3.52
C PRO A 376 24.91 1.27 3.73
N THR A 377 24.49 0.20 4.40
CA THR A 377 25.32 -1.01 4.66
C THR A 377 25.77 -1.67 3.36
N TYR A 378 24.99 -1.52 2.29
CA TYR A 378 25.26 -2.09 0.97
C TYR A 378 25.48 -1.01 -0.08
N ASN A 379 26.04 0.15 0.31
CA ASN A 379 26.28 1.29 -0.59
C ASN A 379 25.04 1.71 -1.41
N TYR A 380 23.84 1.54 -0.86
CA TYR A 380 22.57 1.82 -1.54
C TYR A 380 22.32 0.96 -2.80
N GLU A 381 22.96 -0.20 -2.92
CA GLU A 381 22.83 -1.06 -4.12
C GLU A 381 21.49 -1.82 -4.17
N PHE A 382 20.80 -1.99 -3.03
CA PHE A 382 19.47 -2.61 -2.99
C PHE A 382 18.65 -2.15 -1.78
N ALA A 383 17.33 -2.20 -1.91
CA ALA A 383 16.34 -1.90 -0.88
C ALA A 383 15.67 -3.19 -0.41
N HIS A 384 16.38 -4.00 0.37
CA HIS A 384 15.83 -5.24 0.95
C HIS A 384 16.18 -5.34 2.42
N GLY A 385 15.17 -5.47 3.28
CA GLY A 385 15.37 -5.61 4.72
C GLY A 385 14.05 -5.81 5.46
N HIS A 386 14.13 -6.46 6.61
CA HIS A 386 12.98 -6.83 7.42
C HIS A 386 13.03 -6.14 8.79
N VAL A 387 12.18 -5.14 8.99
CA VAL A 387 12.07 -4.44 10.28
C VAL A 387 11.45 -5.33 11.38
N TRP A 388 10.52 -6.20 10.96
CA TRP A 388 9.90 -7.28 11.74
C TRP A 388 9.93 -8.58 10.94
N ASN A 389 9.59 -9.69 11.59
CA ASN A 389 9.51 -11.04 11.02
C ASN A 389 8.97 -11.04 9.58
N CYS A 390 9.63 -11.83 8.71
CA CYS A 390 9.29 -11.87 7.30
C CYS A 390 7.80 -12.22 7.11
N MET A 391 7.13 -11.50 6.21
CA MET A 391 5.68 -11.58 5.95
C MET A 391 4.76 -11.05 7.07
N LEU A 392 5.28 -10.68 8.25
CA LEU A 392 4.45 -10.04 9.29
C LEU A 392 4.02 -8.64 8.88
N ILE A 393 4.83 -7.91 8.11
CA ILE A 393 4.43 -6.61 7.60
C ILE A 393 4.81 -6.46 6.14
N GLY A 394 3.98 -5.74 5.41
CA GLY A 394 4.34 -5.09 4.18
C GLY A 394 4.51 -3.60 4.31
N LYS A 395 5.02 -3.02 3.23
CA LYS A 395 5.44 -1.64 3.18
C LYS A 395 5.01 -1.02 1.87
N THR A 396 4.35 0.12 1.98
CA THR A 396 4.23 1.07 0.87
C THR A 396 5.58 1.72 0.59
N ILE A 397 5.68 2.40 -0.54
CA ILE A 397 6.87 3.13 -0.98
C ILE A 397 7.32 4.18 0.06
N GLY A 398 6.37 4.83 0.73
CA GLY A 398 6.63 5.79 1.81
C GLY A 398 7.26 5.14 3.03
N GLU A 399 6.78 3.97 3.44
CA GLU A 399 7.35 3.23 4.56
C GLU A 399 8.75 2.69 4.22
N SER A 400 8.99 2.30 2.96
CA SER A 400 10.31 1.91 2.49
C SER A 400 11.32 3.05 2.60
N TYR A 401 10.94 4.29 2.27
CA TYR A 401 11.80 5.46 2.49
C TYR A 401 12.10 5.68 3.98
N ARG A 402 11.08 5.55 4.83
CA ARG A 402 11.22 5.81 6.27
C ARG A 402 12.03 4.78 7.02
N THR A 403 12.04 3.53 6.54
CA THR A 403 12.68 2.41 7.24
C THR A 403 13.93 1.88 6.54
N ARG A 404 14.21 2.36 5.31
CA ARG A 404 15.22 1.78 4.41
C ARG A 404 15.10 0.26 4.27
N ALA A 405 13.85 -0.20 4.14
CA ALA A 405 13.48 -1.60 4.26
C ALA A 405 12.40 -1.99 3.26
N GLY A 406 12.24 -3.29 3.07
CA GLY A 406 11.15 -3.86 2.30
C GLY A 406 11.45 -5.30 1.88
N HIS A 407 10.39 -6.09 1.77
CA HIS A 407 10.47 -7.44 1.22
C HIS A 407 10.32 -7.38 -0.31
N CYS A 408 10.80 -8.40 -1.03
CA CYS A 408 10.79 -8.41 -2.49
C CYS A 408 9.40 -8.22 -3.10
N VAL A 409 8.34 -8.73 -2.43
CA VAL A 409 6.93 -8.53 -2.79
C VAL A 409 6.59 -7.05 -2.90
N TRP A 410 6.97 -6.26 -1.90
CA TRP A 410 6.62 -4.85 -1.76
C TRP A 410 7.49 -3.95 -2.62
N GLN A 411 8.77 -4.30 -2.73
CA GLN A 411 9.67 -3.63 -3.66
C GLN A 411 9.20 -3.77 -5.10
N ALA A 412 8.67 -4.94 -5.46
CA ALA A 412 8.07 -5.14 -6.78
C ALA A 412 6.80 -4.31 -6.96
N ALA A 413 5.92 -4.23 -5.95
CA ALA A 413 4.74 -3.37 -5.98
C ALA A 413 5.11 -1.89 -6.15
N SER A 414 6.06 -1.37 -5.37
CA SER A 414 6.45 0.04 -5.43
C SER A 414 7.16 0.43 -6.73
N ILE A 415 7.98 -0.44 -7.31
CA ILE A 415 8.56 -0.15 -8.63
C ILE A 415 7.49 -0.28 -9.73
N SER A 416 6.64 -1.30 -9.66
CA SER A 416 5.54 -1.49 -10.62
C SER A 416 4.56 -0.32 -10.61
N SER A 417 4.26 0.29 -9.46
CA SER A 417 3.38 1.46 -9.39
C SER A 417 3.96 2.66 -10.14
N VAL A 418 5.27 2.93 -10.05
CA VAL A 418 5.92 3.99 -10.81
C VAL A 418 5.90 3.69 -12.32
N LEU A 419 6.07 2.43 -12.71
CA LEU A 419 6.02 2.02 -14.12
C LEU A 419 4.59 2.12 -14.68
N ASP A 420 3.59 1.72 -13.91
CA ASP A 420 2.17 1.86 -14.27
C ASP A 420 1.79 3.34 -14.41
N ALA A 421 2.29 4.22 -13.53
CA ALA A 421 2.13 5.67 -13.63
C ALA A 421 2.67 6.26 -14.96
N LEU A 422 3.72 5.65 -15.49
CA LEU A 422 4.35 6.01 -16.76
C LEU A 422 3.76 5.28 -17.97
N ASN A 423 2.75 4.44 -17.76
CA ASN A 423 2.22 3.55 -18.79
C ASN A 423 3.32 2.67 -19.41
N ILE A 424 4.30 2.24 -18.61
CA ILE A 424 5.36 1.30 -19.03
C ILE A 424 4.89 -0.11 -18.70
N ARG A 425 4.73 -0.94 -19.74
CA ARG A 425 4.33 -2.34 -19.58
C ARG A 425 5.34 -3.09 -18.72
N ASN A 426 4.85 -3.70 -17.66
CA ASN A 426 5.65 -4.47 -16.72
C ASN A 426 4.87 -5.69 -16.19
N TYR A 427 5.60 -6.67 -15.69
CA TYR A 427 5.02 -7.86 -15.04
C TYR A 427 5.69 -8.08 -13.69
N ILE A 428 4.90 -8.27 -12.64
CA ILE A 428 5.42 -8.80 -11.39
C ILE A 428 5.38 -10.32 -11.47
N ILE A 429 6.53 -10.96 -11.26
CA ILE A 429 6.65 -12.41 -11.34
C ILE A 429 7.30 -12.88 -10.05
N GLN A 430 6.65 -13.85 -9.39
CA GLN A 430 7.33 -14.65 -8.38
C GLN A 430 7.93 -15.85 -9.07
N TYR A 431 9.22 -16.10 -8.84
CA TYR A 431 9.86 -17.34 -9.27
C TYR A 431 10.33 -18.15 -8.07
N ALA A 432 10.27 -19.47 -8.18
CA ALA A 432 10.82 -20.38 -7.17
C ALA A 432 12.06 -21.09 -7.72
N PHE A 433 13.19 -20.94 -7.02
CA PHE A 433 14.41 -21.73 -7.28
C PHE A 433 14.97 -22.36 -6.01
N ARG A 434 15.46 -21.54 -5.07
CA ARG A 434 15.89 -21.95 -3.71
C ARG A 434 15.03 -21.34 -2.61
N ASN A 435 14.58 -20.10 -2.85
CA ASN A 435 13.55 -19.39 -2.11
C ASN A 435 12.60 -18.78 -3.15
N TYR A 436 11.43 -18.36 -2.69
CA TYR A 436 10.54 -17.52 -3.49
C TYR A 436 11.09 -16.10 -3.57
N HIS A 437 11.09 -15.50 -4.76
CA HIS A 437 11.52 -14.12 -4.96
C HIS A 437 10.66 -13.43 -6.00
N HIS A 438 10.33 -12.15 -5.76
CA HIS A 438 9.55 -11.33 -6.68
C HIS A 438 10.47 -10.40 -7.47
N ILE A 439 10.20 -10.27 -8.77
CA ILE A 439 10.86 -9.34 -9.67
C ILE A 439 9.82 -8.61 -10.52
N VAL A 440 10.22 -7.46 -11.05
CA VAL A 440 9.46 -6.73 -12.07
C VAL A 440 10.18 -6.91 -13.40
N LEU A 441 9.54 -7.56 -14.37
CA LEU A 441 10.05 -7.70 -15.72
C LEU A 441 9.62 -6.50 -16.56
N LEU A 442 10.56 -5.90 -17.31
CA LEU A 442 10.34 -4.79 -18.24
C LEU A 442 10.63 -5.23 -19.69
N PRO A 443 9.65 -5.82 -20.39
CA PRO A 443 9.82 -6.40 -21.73
C PRO A 443 10.41 -5.46 -22.78
N GLN A 444 10.02 -4.20 -22.75
CA GLN A 444 10.39 -3.19 -23.74
C GLN A 444 11.90 -2.87 -23.69
N TYR A 445 12.50 -3.06 -22.52
CA TYR A 445 13.88 -2.70 -22.23
C TYR A 445 14.79 -3.91 -22.06
N ASP A 446 14.25 -5.14 -22.08
CA ASP A 446 14.98 -6.36 -21.73
C ASP A 446 15.67 -6.28 -20.35
N LEU A 447 15.00 -5.62 -19.40
CA LEU A 447 15.46 -5.40 -18.02
C LEU A 447 14.59 -6.15 -17.00
N ILE A 448 15.18 -6.42 -15.84
CA ILE A 448 14.46 -6.77 -14.61
C ILE A 448 14.76 -5.74 -13.52
N ALA A 449 13.77 -5.45 -12.69
CA ALA A 449 13.97 -4.77 -11.42
C ALA A 449 13.73 -5.73 -10.25
N SER A 450 14.63 -5.72 -9.28
CA SER A 450 14.64 -6.60 -8.11
C SER A 450 15.15 -5.83 -6.90
N ASN A 451 14.35 -5.79 -5.83
CA ASN A 451 14.68 -5.04 -4.59
C ASN A 451 15.10 -3.58 -4.87
N GLY A 452 14.42 -2.91 -5.80
CA GLY A 452 14.71 -1.54 -6.21
C GLY A 452 15.89 -1.37 -7.17
N ALA A 453 16.70 -2.40 -7.41
CA ALA A 453 17.83 -2.37 -8.33
C ALA A 453 17.44 -2.91 -9.71
N VAL A 454 18.10 -2.43 -10.76
CA VAL A 454 17.88 -2.87 -12.14
C VAL A 454 19.06 -3.73 -12.60
N SER A 455 18.76 -4.84 -13.27
CA SER A 455 19.77 -5.64 -13.96
C SER A 455 19.24 -6.15 -15.30
N VAL A 456 20.16 -6.57 -16.16
CA VAL A 456 19.82 -7.25 -17.41
C VAL A 456 19.32 -8.68 -17.11
N ILE A 457 18.41 -9.19 -17.95
CA ILE A 457 17.81 -10.53 -17.89
C ILE A 457 18.78 -11.76 -17.74
N PRO A 458 20.07 -11.75 -18.14
CA PRO A 458 20.96 -12.93 -18.11
C PRO A 458 21.15 -13.63 -16.74
N GLU A 459 20.72 -13.04 -15.62
CA GLU A 459 20.74 -13.69 -14.30
C GLU A 459 19.69 -14.81 -14.14
N ILE A 460 18.65 -14.81 -14.98
CA ILE A 460 17.61 -15.85 -15.02
C ILE A 460 17.99 -16.95 -16.01
N GLU A 461 18.60 -16.60 -17.15
CA GLU A 461 19.02 -17.55 -18.20
C GLU A 461 20.09 -18.55 -17.74
N ASN A 462 20.90 -18.20 -16.74
CA ASN A 462 21.98 -19.06 -16.21
C ASN A 462 21.54 -19.97 -15.04
N LYS A 463 20.26 -19.97 -14.66
CA LYS A 463 19.70 -20.82 -13.60
C LYS A 463 18.93 -22.00 -14.23
N PRO A 464 18.97 -23.20 -13.62
CA PRO A 464 18.63 -24.46 -14.29
C PRO A 464 17.18 -24.53 -14.78
N SER A 465 16.93 -25.51 -15.64
CA SER A 465 15.75 -25.84 -16.43
C SER A 465 14.39 -26.02 -15.71
N TYR A 466 14.21 -25.51 -14.49
CA TYR A 466 12.95 -25.53 -13.77
C TYR A 466 12.77 -24.27 -12.91
N ILE A 467 12.20 -23.24 -13.52
CA ILE A 467 11.70 -22.06 -12.82
C ILE A 467 10.19 -22.26 -12.73
N SER A 468 9.63 -22.44 -11.53
CA SER A 468 8.17 -22.42 -11.38
C SER A 468 7.71 -20.98 -11.16
N ILE A 469 6.55 -20.63 -11.71
CA ILE A 469 5.95 -19.28 -11.64
C ILE A 469 4.72 -19.32 -10.72
N PRO A 470 4.88 -19.31 -9.39
CA PRO A 470 3.77 -19.36 -8.43
C PRO A 470 2.87 -18.12 -8.44
N PHE A 471 3.31 -17.00 -9.00
CA PHE A 471 2.53 -15.78 -9.04
C PHE A 471 2.88 -14.91 -10.26
N ILE A 472 1.85 -14.30 -10.82
CA ILE A 472 1.92 -13.33 -11.92
C ILE A 472 1.02 -12.15 -11.56
N SER A 473 1.52 -10.93 -11.74
CA SER A 473 0.71 -9.71 -11.82
C SER A 473 1.05 -8.90 -13.07
N SER A 474 0.01 -8.33 -13.68
CA SER A 474 0.05 -7.53 -14.91
C SER A 474 -1.19 -6.66 -14.98
N GLU A 475 -1.04 -5.39 -15.41
CA GLU A 475 -2.17 -4.50 -15.71
C GLU A 475 -3.20 -4.41 -14.56
N GLY A 476 -2.71 -4.31 -13.32
CA GLY A 476 -3.56 -4.22 -12.13
C GLY A 476 -4.30 -5.52 -11.74
N LYS A 477 -3.98 -6.63 -12.40
CA LYS A 477 -4.55 -7.96 -12.13
C LYS A 477 -3.46 -8.93 -11.68
N TRP A 478 -3.87 -10.00 -11.02
CA TRP A 478 -2.95 -11.01 -10.50
C TRP A 478 -3.51 -12.43 -10.53
N ALA A 479 -2.65 -13.44 -10.50
CA ALA A 479 -3.03 -14.85 -10.33
C ALA A 479 -1.94 -15.74 -9.70
N HIS A 480 -2.35 -16.84 -9.09
CA HIS A 480 -1.50 -17.96 -8.66
C HIS A 480 -1.73 -19.20 -9.54
N PRO A 481 -0.92 -19.42 -10.60
CA PRO A 481 -1.23 -20.47 -11.56
C PRO A 481 -0.82 -21.89 -11.12
N LEU A 482 0.10 -22.08 -10.16
CA LEU A 482 0.70 -23.40 -9.91
C LEU A 482 -0.16 -24.39 -9.12
N TYR A 483 -0.84 -23.95 -8.07
CA TYR A 483 -1.48 -24.85 -7.10
C TYR A 483 -2.99 -24.95 -7.32
N ILE A 484 -3.71 -23.91 -6.91
CA ILE A 484 -5.13 -23.69 -7.13
C ILE A 484 -5.22 -22.36 -7.85
N TYR A 485 -5.85 -22.34 -9.03
CA TYR A 485 -5.95 -21.11 -9.81
C TYR A 485 -6.87 -20.12 -9.10
N ILE A 486 -6.27 -19.08 -8.54
CA ILE A 486 -6.98 -17.96 -7.93
C ILE A 486 -6.38 -16.66 -8.42
N GLY A 487 -7.22 -15.65 -8.58
CA GLY A 487 -6.79 -14.34 -9.01
C GLY A 487 -7.88 -13.56 -9.71
N THR A 488 -7.52 -12.35 -10.12
CA THR A 488 -8.30 -11.47 -10.98
C THR A 488 -7.86 -11.53 -12.45
N LEU A 489 -6.66 -12.07 -12.70
CA LEU A 489 -6.17 -12.41 -14.03
C LEU A 489 -6.81 -13.72 -14.49
N SER A 490 -7.36 -13.78 -15.70
CA SER A 490 -7.99 -15.01 -16.21
C SER A 490 -6.97 -16.08 -16.61
N PRO A 491 -7.32 -17.38 -16.65
CA PRO A 491 -6.41 -18.42 -17.13
C PRO A 491 -5.84 -18.13 -18.52
N GLU A 492 -6.65 -17.60 -19.44
CA GLU A 492 -6.21 -17.19 -20.79
C GLU A 492 -5.17 -16.05 -20.73
N GLU A 493 -5.40 -15.03 -19.90
CA GLU A 493 -4.45 -13.94 -19.69
C GLU A 493 -3.14 -14.46 -19.08
N SER A 494 -3.21 -15.36 -18.10
CA SER A 494 -2.04 -16.02 -17.50
C SER A 494 -1.26 -16.86 -18.52
N ILE A 495 -1.94 -17.62 -19.38
CA ILE A 495 -1.32 -18.40 -20.46
C ILE A 495 -0.58 -17.47 -21.43
N ASN A 496 -1.17 -16.32 -21.79
CA ASN A 496 -0.52 -15.34 -22.65
C ASN A 496 0.77 -14.79 -22.03
N VAL A 497 0.76 -14.52 -20.72
CA VAL A 497 1.98 -14.14 -20.00
C VAL A 497 2.99 -15.28 -20.01
N LEU A 498 2.59 -16.50 -19.65
CA LEU A 498 3.50 -17.66 -19.63
C LEU A 498 4.14 -17.92 -20.99
N ASN A 499 3.38 -17.90 -22.10
CA ASN A 499 3.90 -18.02 -23.46
C ASN A 499 4.93 -16.93 -23.80
N PHE A 500 4.66 -15.69 -23.37
CA PHE A 500 5.62 -14.59 -23.50
C PHE A 500 6.91 -14.88 -22.71
N LEU A 501 6.80 -15.39 -21.48
CA LEU A 501 7.94 -15.77 -20.65
C LEU A 501 8.73 -16.96 -21.22
N GLU A 502 8.07 -17.97 -21.82
CA GLU A 502 8.75 -19.09 -22.49
C GLU A 502 9.68 -18.58 -23.61
N GLY A 503 9.17 -17.63 -24.40
CA GLY A 503 9.93 -16.99 -25.48
C GLY A 503 11.14 -16.19 -25.00
N LYS A 504 11.11 -15.67 -23.77
CA LYS A 504 12.18 -14.85 -23.18
C LYS A 504 13.21 -15.66 -22.37
N PHE A 505 12.77 -16.64 -21.58
CA PHE A 505 13.65 -17.37 -20.66
C PHE A 505 14.05 -18.77 -21.14
N HIS A 506 13.54 -19.22 -22.29
CA HIS A 506 13.77 -20.58 -22.80
C HIS A 506 13.40 -21.70 -21.80
N VAL A 507 12.43 -21.43 -20.92
CA VAL A 507 11.82 -22.39 -19.99
C VAL A 507 10.47 -22.83 -20.57
N SER A 508 10.15 -24.12 -20.46
CA SER A 508 8.84 -24.66 -20.88
C SER A 508 7.85 -24.66 -19.71
N TYR A 509 6.69 -24.07 -19.93
CA TYR A 509 5.50 -24.05 -19.08
C TYR A 509 4.34 -24.88 -19.64
N SER A 510 4.58 -25.69 -20.68
CA SER A 510 3.57 -26.55 -21.34
C SER A 510 2.63 -27.30 -20.38
N ASP A 511 3.16 -27.92 -19.33
CA ASP A 511 2.36 -28.68 -18.36
C ASP A 511 1.43 -27.77 -17.54
N LEU A 512 1.91 -26.56 -17.22
CA LEU A 512 1.11 -25.55 -16.52
C LEU A 512 0.04 -24.99 -17.45
N ILE A 513 0.40 -24.67 -18.69
CA ILE A 513 -0.52 -24.14 -19.70
C ILE A 513 -1.66 -25.12 -19.96
N SER A 514 -1.37 -26.41 -20.20
CA SER A 514 -2.41 -27.41 -20.42
C SER A 514 -3.35 -27.57 -19.21
N ARG A 515 -2.87 -27.39 -17.98
CA ARG A 515 -3.76 -27.36 -16.80
C ARG A 515 -4.68 -26.15 -16.81
N LEU A 516 -4.14 -24.97 -17.14
CA LEU A 516 -4.91 -23.72 -17.17
C LEU A 516 -5.98 -23.71 -18.27
N GLU A 517 -5.76 -24.40 -19.38
CA GLU A 517 -6.76 -24.56 -20.46
C GLU A 517 -8.02 -25.33 -20.03
N GLU A 518 -7.90 -26.16 -18.98
CA GLU A 518 -9.00 -26.98 -18.45
C GLU A 518 -9.66 -26.37 -17.20
N GLU A 519 -9.15 -25.23 -16.69
CA GLU A 519 -9.55 -24.66 -15.40
C GLU A 519 -10.88 -23.89 -15.50
N GLU A 520 -11.85 -24.24 -14.66
CA GLU A 520 -13.02 -23.39 -14.42
C GLU A 520 -12.65 -22.27 -13.45
N TRP A 521 -12.77 -21.01 -13.90
CA TRP A 521 -12.36 -19.85 -13.11
C TRP A 521 -13.49 -18.85 -12.89
N THR A 522 -13.56 -18.34 -11.65
CA THR A 522 -14.33 -17.14 -11.31
C THR A 522 -13.36 -16.09 -10.76
N PRO A 523 -13.42 -14.83 -11.24
CA PRO A 523 -12.57 -13.77 -10.72
C PRO A 523 -12.71 -13.64 -9.21
N PHE A 524 -11.58 -13.58 -8.51
CA PHE A 524 -11.56 -13.29 -7.09
C PHE A 524 -12.17 -11.90 -6.82
N LYS A 525 -12.97 -11.79 -5.76
CA LYS A 525 -13.65 -10.55 -5.38
C LYS A 525 -13.41 -10.26 -3.91
N LEU A 526 -13.08 -9.02 -3.62
CA LEU A 526 -12.96 -8.54 -2.25
C LEU A 526 -14.35 -8.31 -1.62
N PRO A 527 -14.47 -8.44 -0.29
CA PRO A 527 -15.70 -8.23 0.47
C PRO A 527 -16.24 -6.81 0.34
#